data_AF-A0A3R7E638-F1
#
_entry.id   AF-A0A3R7E638-F1
#
_cell.length_a   1.000
_cell.length_b   1.000
_cell.length_c   1.000
_cell.angle_alpha   90.00
_cell.angle_beta   90.00
_cell.angle_gamma   90.00
#
_symmetry.space_group_name_H-M   'P 1'
#
loop_
_entity.id
_entity.type
_entity.pdbx_description
1 polymer ?
#
loop_
_entity_poly.entity_id
_entity_poly.type
_entity_poly.pdbx_seq_one_letter_code
_entity_poly.pdbx_strand_id
1 'polypeptide(L)'
;MSVTIDALPATKFRSALFSMRARTTSREELGSTPNMAAVRSNVTTPSVVMGAYCMTAVRHNVMESVTANIFMVVVHVLLLTAALAIVALYGYTMFSYFLRFACHLYFRRITVHGVNNLPREGPVVVCPNHPNMMIDVLLVLTQCTHMGRNPYAWAKASMFKNPVAGRILRALGAVPVYRPPGKLANQDVDSEKTPEEIAAATRHMFEDTWKVLHLGHLVVLFPEGTSYTLPHMLELRTGVMRVATGFVKAYDTPITVVPLGLTYFNKDRFRSEVSLEFGEPIIVDQAVIHSDAFSTDERSEVKRLTEQLQVDKIYLTLNAHNFESFRVARTIRRLYCAKPLHPKDDVHFTQQLVDLVEGKLTTKETETVVLTQLKADVSKYQHALDDLRIKDSDLLLDVKESLVALAVERLMYLLVLLPLATPGLVLNLPFYFLGTKLNVLAGYTESRSMFKLAAGMYVHKTHDIPAQWVVLISTAAYIYGSSAAYGLMIALPFFLYSHIRVLEESRSIMENVWYLANLATRKERIDVLRNERKALVTTVQVNNSKRIENEFTSSR
;
A
#
# COMPACT_ATOMS: atom_id res chain seq x y z
N MET A 1 -18.47 13.77 -31.51
CA MET A 1 -19.85 13.79 -31.00
C MET A 1 -19.79 14.10 -29.51
N SER A 2 -20.10 15.34 -29.15
CA SER A 2 -20.06 15.89 -27.80
C SER A 2 -21.45 15.82 -27.16
N VAL A 3 -21.58 15.17 -26.01
CA VAL A 3 -22.78 15.24 -25.17
C VAL A 3 -22.43 16.05 -23.93
N THR A 4 -22.96 17.26 -23.91
CA THR A 4 -23.01 18.21 -22.79
C THR A 4 -23.99 17.70 -21.73
N ILE A 5 -23.59 17.71 -20.46
CA ILE A 5 -24.49 17.50 -19.32
C ILE A 5 -24.72 18.88 -18.69
N ASP A 6 -25.97 19.33 -18.76
CA ASP A 6 -26.43 20.60 -18.19
C ASP A 6 -26.45 20.57 -16.65
N ALA A 7 -25.96 21.65 -16.07
CA ALA A 7 -26.01 21.96 -14.65
C ALA A 7 -27.36 22.60 -14.29
N LEU A 8 -27.97 22.17 -13.18
CA LEU A 8 -29.10 22.85 -12.54
C LEU A 8 -28.69 23.46 -11.18
N PRO A 9 -29.29 24.59 -10.75
CA PRO A 9 -28.63 25.55 -9.87
C PRO A 9 -28.99 25.38 -8.39
N ALA A 10 -28.02 25.68 -7.54
CA ALA A 10 -28.22 25.92 -6.12
C ALA A 10 -28.99 27.22 -5.88
N THR A 11 -30.11 27.19 -5.16
CA THR A 11 -30.61 28.32 -4.33
C THR A 11 -31.85 27.89 -3.53
N LYS A 12 -31.99 28.49 -2.33
CA LYS A 12 -33.07 28.39 -1.33
C LYS A 12 -32.90 27.30 -0.26
N PHE A 13 -32.20 27.64 0.82
CA PHE A 13 -32.72 27.56 2.20
C PHE A 13 -31.69 28.13 3.19
N ARG A 14 -31.75 29.45 3.46
CA ARG A 14 -31.18 30.12 4.65
C ARG A 14 -31.65 31.58 4.70
N SER A 15 -32.67 31.89 5.50
CA SER A 15 -32.79 33.14 6.27
C SER A 15 -34.14 33.21 6.98
N ALA A 16 -34.16 32.94 8.28
CA ALA A 16 -35.17 33.49 9.20
C ALA A 16 -34.59 33.48 10.62
N LEU A 17 -33.77 34.48 10.90
CA LEU A 17 -33.36 34.89 12.24
C LEU A 17 -33.39 36.43 12.22
N PHE A 18 -33.99 37.02 13.26
CA PHE A 18 -34.22 38.45 13.55
C PHE A 18 -35.48 39.12 12.98
N SER A 19 -36.50 39.28 13.82
CA SER A 19 -36.84 40.59 14.44
C SER A 19 -38.01 40.47 15.43
N MET A 20 -37.78 40.78 16.71
CA MET A 20 -38.43 41.91 17.40
C MET A 20 -37.94 42.01 18.84
N ARG A 21 -37.91 43.26 19.29
CA ARG A 21 -37.04 43.86 20.30
C ARG A 21 -37.93 44.34 21.47
N ALA A 22 -37.36 44.24 22.67
CA ALA A 22 -37.67 44.93 23.93
C ALA A 22 -38.85 45.93 24.03
N ARG A 23 -39.62 45.80 25.12
CA ARG A 23 -40.22 46.89 25.94
C ARG A 23 -40.48 46.33 27.35
N THR A 24 -39.61 46.63 28.33
CA THR A 24 -39.67 47.74 29.32
C THR A 24 -40.56 47.46 30.53
N THR A 25 -39.92 47.54 31.72
CA THR A 25 -40.40 48.13 33.01
C THR A 25 -41.59 47.44 33.69
N SER A 26 -41.64 47.19 35.00
CA SER A 26 -41.00 47.79 36.18
C SER A 26 -41.35 46.97 37.44
N ARG A 27 -40.52 47.10 38.49
CA ARG A 27 -40.83 47.25 39.95
C ARG A 27 -42.09 46.56 40.52
N GLU A 28 -42.06 45.87 41.66
CA GLU A 28 -41.69 46.30 43.02
C GLU A 28 -41.87 45.03 43.89
N GLU A 29 -40.89 44.59 44.68
CA GLU A 29 -40.63 44.96 46.09
C GLU A 29 -41.40 44.14 47.16
N LEU A 30 -40.58 43.72 48.15
CA LEU A 30 -40.88 43.35 49.54
C LEU A 30 -41.82 42.13 49.79
N GLY A 31 -41.58 41.27 50.77
CA GLY A 31 -40.69 41.32 51.92
C GLY A 31 -41.29 40.38 52.99
N SER A 32 -40.42 39.58 53.62
CA SER A 32 -40.51 39.05 54.99
C SER A 32 -41.87 38.66 55.60
N THR A 33 -42.01 37.34 55.89
CA THR A 33 -42.37 36.66 57.18
C THR A 33 -43.11 37.46 58.29
N PRO A 34 -43.91 36.84 59.22
CA PRO A 34 -43.82 35.45 59.70
C PRO A 34 -45.14 34.74 60.17
N ASN A 35 -45.00 33.43 60.40
CA ASN A 35 -45.59 32.54 61.41
C ASN A 35 -47.09 32.40 61.76
N MET A 36 -47.39 31.10 61.99
CA MET A 36 -48.37 30.46 62.91
C MET A 36 -49.84 30.31 62.49
N ALA A 37 -50.12 29.12 61.95
CA ALA A 37 -51.16 28.15 62.32
C ALA A 37 -52.54 28.65 62.79
N ALA A 38 -53.63 28.14 62.19
CA ALA A 38 -54.26 26.89 62.66
C ALA A 38 -55.51 26.45 61.86
N VAL A 39 -55.77 25.13 61.93
CA VAL A 39 -57.06 24.38 61.87
C VAL A 39 -57.69 23.95 60.51
N ARG A 40 -57.48 22.64 60.19
CA ARG A 40 -58.44 21.52 59.89
C ARG A 40 -59.87 21.84 59.38
N SER A 41 -60.59 21.06 58.56
CA SER A 41 -60.41 19.75 57.89
C SER A 41 -61.68 19.36 57.08
N ASN A 42 -61.50 18.51 56.05
CA ASN A 42 -62.35 17.40 55.54
C ASN A 42 -63.57 17.58 54.59
N VAL A 43 -63.31 17.28 53.30
CA VAL A 43 -63.77 16.12 52.46
C VAL A 43 -65.27 15.71 52.39
N THR A 44 -65.82 15.68 51.17
CA THR A 44 -66.45 14.49 50.50
C THR A 44 -66.74 14.74 48.99
N THR A 45 -66.94 13.66 48.23
CA THR A 45 -66.54 13.30 46.84
C THR A 45 -67.51 13.67 45.68
N PRO A 46 -67.10 13.45 44.40
CA PRO A 46 -67.64 12.30 43.64
C PRO A 46 -66.61 11.56 42.74
N SER A 47 -66.61 10.22 42.75
CA SER A 47 -65.51 9.36 42.26
C SER A 47 -65.90 8.29 41.22
N VAL A 48 -66.70 8.63 40.20
CA VAL A 48 -67.03 7.65 39.11
C VAL A 48 -66.73 8.17 37.70
N VAL A 49 -66.81 9.49 37.45
CA VAL A 49 -66.53 10.05 36.10
C VAL A 49 -65.03 10.23 35.82
N MET A 50 -64.21 10.40 36.87
CA MET A 50 -62.76 10.63 36.74
C MET A 50 -61.99 9.36 36.32
N GLY A 51 -62.51 8.17 36.63
CA GLY A 51 -61.87 6.89 36.29
C GLY A 51 -61.88 6.60 34.78
N ALA A 52 -62.95 6.95 34.08
CA ALA A 52 -63.07 6.71 32.63
C ALA A 52 -62.15 7.65 31.82
N TYR A 53 -62.07 8.94 32.18
CA TYR A 53 -61.17 9.89 31.53
C TYR A 53 -59.69 9.57 31.79
N CYS A 54 -59.33 9.16 33.02
CA CYS A 54 -57.97 8.77 33.36
C CYS A 54 -57.53 7.50 32.59
N MET A 55 -58.40 6.49 32.48
CA MET A 55 -58.13 5.29 31.68
C MET A 55 -57.96 5.60 30.19
N THR A 56 -58.73 6.54 29.64
CA THR A 56 -58.65 6.90 28.22
C THR A 56 -57.39 7.71 27.90
N ALA A 57 -57.00 8.64 28.78
CA ALA A 57 -55.77 9.43 28.66
C ALA A 57 -54.50 8.60 28.86
N VAL A 58 -54.50 7.68 29.83
CA VAL A 58 -53.40 6.70 30.00
C VAL A 58 -53.30 5.79 28.78
N ARG A 59 -54.44 5.33 28.22
CA ARG A 59 -54.45 4.49 27.02
C ARG A 59 -53.97 5.25 25.77
N HIS A 60 -54.24 6.55 25.66
CA HIS A 60 -53.73 7.40 24.58
C HIS A 60 -52.21 7.63 24.70
N ASN A 61 -51.71 7.98 25.89
CA ASN A 61 -50.27 8.13 26.14
C ASN A 61 -49.49 6.81 25.98
N VAL A 62 -50.09 5.68 26.35
CA VAL A 62 -49.50 4.35 26.13
C VAL A 62 -49.51 4.02 24.64
N MET A 63 -50.56 4.33 23.88
CA MET A 63 -50.57 4.14 22.42
C MET A 63 -49.56 5.04 21.70
N GLU A 64 -49.38 6.30 22.10
CA GLU A 64 -48.36 7.19 21.54
C GLU A 64 -46.94 6.70 21.86
N SER A 65 -46.70 6.23 23.09
CA SER A 65 -45.43 5.60 23.48
C SER A 65 -45.15 4.30 22.69
N VAL A 66 -46.16 3.45 22.52
CA VAL A 66 -46.05 2.20 21.76
C VAL A 66 -45.82 2.47 20.28
N THR A 67 -46.53 3.44 19.68
CA THR A 67 -46.32 3.81 18.28
C THR A 67 -44.97 4.48 18.05
N ALA A 68 -44.48 5.33 18.97
CA ALA A 68 -43.14 5.88 18.92
C ALA A 68 -42.05 4.80 19.04
N ASN A 69 -42.23 3.81 19.93
CA ASN A 69 -41.33 2.67 20.05
C ASN A 69 -41.34 1.78 18.81
N ILE A 70 -42.51 1.48 18.24
CA ILE A 70 -42.63 0.73 16.98
C ILE A 70 -41.97 1.50 15.83
N PHE A 71 -42.20 2.80 15.73
CA PHE A 71 -41.55 3.66 14.73
C PHE A 71 -40.03 3.64 14.86
N MET A 72 -39.51 3.79 16.08
CA MET A 72 -38.07 3.70 16.34
C MET A 72 -37.51 2.32 15.96
N VAL A 73 -38.19 1.21 16.31
CA VAL A 73 -37.77 -0.14 15.93
C VAL A 73 -37.74 -0.29 14.40
N VAL A 74 -38.78 0.17 13.69
CA VAL A 74 -38.83 0.15 12.22
C VAL A 74 -37.67 0.94 11.62
N VAL A 75 -37.39 2.14 12.12
CA VAL A 75 -36.25 2.96 11.67
C VAL A 75 -34.92 2.23 11.90
N HIS A 76 -34.71 1.61 13.07
CA HIS A 76 -33.48 0.85 13.35
C HIS A 76 -33.33 -0.37 12.44
N VAL A 77 -34.41 -1.09 12.17
CA VAL A 77 -34.40 -2.22 11.24
C VAL A 77 -34.09 -1.76 9.82
N LEU A 78 -34.67 -0.64 9.37
CA LEU A 78 -34.38 -0.04 8.06
C LEU A 78 -32.92 0.42 7.97
N LEU A 79 -32.38 1.05 9.00
CA LEU A 79 -30.97 1.44 9.04
C LEU A 79 -30.02 0.24 9.05
N LEU A 80 -30.33 -0.81 9.82
CA LEU A 80 -29.54 -2.03 9.88
C LEU A 80 -29.55 -2.77 8.54
N THR A 81 -30.72 -2.91 7.91
CA THR A 81 -30.86 -3.55 6.59
C THR A 81 -30.14 -2.74 5.51
N ALA A 82 -30.24 -1.41 5.52
CA ALA A 82 -29.48 -0.54 4.64
C ALA A 82 -27.96 -0.69 4.87
N ALA A 83 -27.50 -0.73 6.12
CA ALA A 83 -26.09 -0.93 6.45
C ALA A 83 -25.57 -2.31 5.98
N LEU A 84 -26.34 -3.37 6.19
CA LEU A 84 -26.02 -4.71 5.69
C LEU A 84 -25.99 -4.77 4.17
N ALA A 85 -26.92 -4.08 3.49
CA ALA A 85 -26.93 -3.97 2.03
C ALA A 85 -25.69 -3.20 1.52
N ILE A 86 -25.31 -2.11 2.19
CA ILE A 86 -24.08 -1.36 1.86
C ILE A 86 -22.85 -2.26 2.03
N VAL A 87 -22.75 -2.99 3.14
CA VAL A 87 -21.62 -3.91 3.37
C VAL A 87 -21.61 -5.05 2.34
N ALA A 88 -22.77 -5.59 1.98
CA ALA A 88 -22.86 -6.66 0.99
C ALA A 88 -22.47 -6.18 -0.43
N LEU A 89 -22.88 -4.96 -0.82
CA LEU A 89 -22.63 -4.40 -2.14
C LEU A 89 -21.26 -3.74 -2.27
N TYR A 90 -20.82 -3.03 -1.24
CA TYR A 90 -19.63 -2.17 -1.27
C TYR A 90 -18.53 -2.59 -0.29
N GLY A 91 -18.77 -3.59 0.58
CA GLY A 91 -17.81 -3.97 1.63
C GLY A 91 -16.44 -4.34 1.09
N TYR A 92 -16.37 -5.10 -0.01
CA TYR A 92 -15.10 -5.43 -0.66
C TYR A 92 -14.36 -4.18 -1.17
N THR A 93 -15.09 -3.28 -1.83
CA THR A 93 -14.55 -2.04 -2.39
C THR A 93 -14.08 -1.10 -1.28
N MET A 94 -14.87 -0.92 -0.22
CA MET A 94 -14.50 -0.13 0.96
C MET A 94 -13.26 -0.70 1.65
N PHE A 95 -13.21 -2.01 1.83
CA PHE A 95 -12.05 -2.69 2.41
C PHE A 95 -10.80 -2.53 1.52
N SER A 96 -10.96 -2.63 0.19
CA SER A 96 -9.88 -2.40 -0.76
C SER A 96 -9.36 -0.96 -0.71
N TYR A 97 -10.24 0.04 -0.58
CA TYR A 97 -9.84 1.44 -0.38
C TYR A 97 -9.11 1.65 0.95
N PHE A 98 -9.56 0.99 2.02
CA PHE A 98 -8.86 1.02 3.31
C PHE A 98 -7.45 0.41 3.21
N LEU A 99 -7.31 -0.76 2.58
CA LEU A 99 -6.00 -1.38 2.35
C LEU A 99 -5.11 -0.51 1.46
N ARG A 100 -5.68 0.10 0.42
CA ARG A 100 -4.97 1.05 -0.44
C ARG A 100 -4.45 2.23 0.38
N PHE A 101 -5.29 2.79 1.25
CA PHE A 101 -4.90 3.86 2.16
C PHE A 101 -3.77 3.43 3.10
N ALA A 102 -3.85 2.23 3.68
CA ALA A 102 -2.77 1.67 4.51
C ALA A 102 -1.45 1.53 3.72
N CYS A 103 -1.50 1.11 2.45
CA CYS A 103 -0.32 1.09 1.58
C CYS A 103 0.26 2.51 1.35
N HIS A 104 -0.57 3.53 1.15
CA HIS A 104 -0.11 4.93 0.97
C HIS A 104 0.35 5.60 2.28
N LEU A 105 -0.06 5.07 3.43
CA LEU A 105 0.56 5.42 4.71
C LEU A 105 1.95 4.81 4.82
N TYR A 106 2.09 3.52 4.48
CA TYR A 106 3.36 2.80 4.57
C TYR A 106 4.40 3.31 3.56
N PHE A 107 4.02 3.44 2.30
CA PHE A 107 4.88 3.95 1.23
C PHE A 107 4.66 5.44 1.04
N ARG A 108 5.76 6.20 0.95
CA ARG A 108 5.68 7.64 0.65
C ARG A 108 5.20 7.89 -0.77
N ARG A 109 5.57 7.02 -1.70
CA ARG A 109 5.21 7.12 -3.11
C ARG A 109 4.95 5.73 -3.67
N ILE A 110 3.78 5.56 -4.30
CA ILE A 110 3.41 4.39 -5.08
C ILE A 110 3.20 4.91 -6.50
N THR A 111 4.06 4.50 -7.42
CA THR A 111 3.96 4.94 -8.83
C THR A 111 3.49 3.76 -9.65
N VAL A 112 2.51 3.97 -10.53
CA VAL A 112 1.91 2.90 -11.35
C VAL A 112 2.02 3.27 -12.83
N HIS A 113 2.52 2.34 -13.63
CA HIS A 113 2.80 2.48 -15.05
C HIS A 113 2.14 1.38 -15.87
N GLY A 114 1.94 1.64 -17.16
CA GLY A 114 1.40 0.66 -18.08
C GLY A 114 -0.08 0.31 -17.83
N VAL A 115 -0.84 1.16 -17.12
CA VAL A 115 -2.25 0.88 -16.77
C VAL A 115 -3.14 0.55 -17.97
N ASN A 116 -2.78 1.02 -19.17
CA ASN A 116 -3.50 0.72 -20.41
C ASN A 116 -3.29 -0.72 -20.90
N ASN A 117 -2.24 -1.40 -20.43
CA ASN A 117 -1.95 -2.80 -20.75
C ASN A 117 -2.84 -3.77 -19.97
N LEU A 118 -3.56 -3.28 -18.95
CA LEU A 118 -4.54 -4.09 -18.22
C LEU A 118 -5.92 -3.97 -18.88
N PRO A 119 -6.47 -5.07 -19.46
CA PRO A 119 -7.81 -5.04 -20.03
C PRO A 119 -8.87 -4.67 -18.97
N ARG A 120 -9.83 -3.83 -19.38
CA ARG A 120 -10.96 -3.41 -18.53
C ARG A 120 -11.96 -4.54 -18.27
N GLU A 121 -12.06 -5.47 -19.21
CA GLU A 121 -13.02 -6.58 -19.19
C GLU A 121 -12.38 -7.87 -19.70
N GLY A 122 -13.06 -9.00 -19.51
CA GLY A 122 -12.61 -10.32 -19.95
C GLY A 122 -11.66 -11.05 -18.98
N PRO A 123 -11.31 -12.30 -19.27
CA PRO A 123 -10.42 -13.11 -18.44
C PRO A 123 -8.98 -12.58 -18.48
N VAL A 124 -8.43 -12.26 -17.30
CA VAL A 124 -7.06 -11.73 -17.19
C VAL A 124 -6.29 -12.45 -16.10
N VAL A 125 -5.06 -12.85 -16.40
CA VAL A 125 -4.07 -13.29 -15.41
C VAL A 125 -3.00 -12.20 -15.26
N VAL A 126 -2.86 -11.61 -14.06
CA VAL A 126 -1.78 -10.66 -13.77
C VAL A 126 -0.63 -11.39 -13.09
N CYS A 127 0.59 -11.15 -13.56
CA CYS A 127 1.78 -11.93 -13.20
C CYS A 127 2.88 -11.08 -12.53
N PRO A 128 2.68 -10.62 -11.28
CA PRO A 128 3.69 -9.90 -10.51
C PRO A 128 4.93 -10.76 -10.20
N ASN A 129 6.11 -10.15 -10.06
CA ASN A 129 7.23 -10.75 -9.30
C ASN A 129 6.92 -10.70 -7.78
N HIS A 130 7.70 -11.42 -6.96
CA HIS A 130 7.41 -11.54 -5.52
C HIS A 130 8.56 -11.15 -4.57
N PRO A 131 9.14 -9.94 -4.65
CA PRO A 131 10.30 -9.56 -3.83
C PRO A 131 9.94 -9.27 -2.35
N ASN A 132 8.67 -9.16 -2.01
CA ASN A 132 8.13 -9.04 -0.66
C ASN A 132 7.15 -10.21 -0.41
N MET A 133 6.48 -10.22 0.75
CA MET A 133 5.40 -11.19 1.02
C MET A 133 4.04 -10.52 0.81
N MET A 134 3.23 -10.40 1.86
CA MET A 134 1.86 -9.90 1.81
C MET A 134 1.74 -8.51 1.18
N ILE A 135 2.77 -7.66 1.27
CA ILE A 135 2.72 -6.31 0.71
C ILE A 135 2.60 -6.32 -0.81
N ASP A 136 3.25 -7.26 -1.50
CA ASP A 136 3.12 -7.40 -2.95
C ASP A 136 1.67 -7.68 -3.31
N VAL A 137 1.06 -8.64 -2.62
CA VAL A 137 -0.36 -8.99 -2.80
C VAL A 137 -1.24 -7.77 -2.57
N LEU A 138 -1.08 -7.07 -1.44
CA LEU A 138 -1.88 -5.87 -1.13
C LEU A 138 -1.74 -4.78 -2.19
N LEU A 139 -0.52 -4.49 -2.65
CA LEU A 139 -0.31 -3.49 -3.69
C LEU A 139 -1.03 -3.88 -4.99
N VAL A 140 -0.84 -5.10 -5.47
CA VAL A 140 -1.47 -5.54 -6.73
C VAL A 140 -2.99 -5.56 -6.59
N LEU A 141 -3.53 -6.16 -5.52
CA LEU A 141 -4.98 -6.24 -5.34
C LEU A 141 -5.62 -4.85 -5.31
N THR A 142 -5.06 -3.93 -4.50
CA THR A 142 -5.60 -2.58 -4.35
C THR A 142 -5.44 -1.71 -5.58
N GLN A 143 -4.43 -1.95 -6.42
CA GLN A 143 -4.31 -1.29 -7.72
C GLN A 143 -5.34 -1.83 -8.72
N CYS A 144 -5.51 -3.16 -8.80
CA CYS A 144 -6.54 -3.77 -9.66
C CYS A 144 -7.94 -3.28 -9.30
N THR A 145 -8.33 -3.30 -8.02
CA THR A 145 -9.65 -2.82 -7.57
C THR A 145 -9.85 -1.34 -7.88
N HIS A 146 -8.82 -0.51 -7.71
CA HIS A 146 -8.88 0.91 -8.06
C HIS A 146 -9.05 1.14 -9.58
N MET A 147 -8.59 0.22 -10.41
CA MET A 147 -8.81 0.24 -11.86
C MET A 147 -10.16 -0.40 -12.26
N GLY A 148 -11.03 -0.72 -11.30
CA GLY A 148 -12.36 -1.28 -11.55
C GLY A 148 -12.38 -2.79 -11.79
N ARG A 149 -11.27 -3.50 -11.53
CA ARG A 149 -11.17 -4.97 -11.69
C ARG A 149 -11.14 -5.61 -10.31
N ASN A 150 -12.05 -6.53 -10.01
CA ASN A 150 -12.00 -7.29 -8.74
C ASN A 150 -10.99 -8.44 -8.86
N PRO A 151 -9.85 -8.38 -8.15
CA PRO A 151 -8.82 -9.40 -8.24
C PRO A 151 -9.08 -10.60 -7.33
N TYR A 152 -8.77 -11.77 -7.84
CA TYR A 152 -8.60 -13.01 -7.09
C TYR A 152 -7.12 -13.34 -7.01
N ALA A 153 -6.67 -14.04 -5.97
CA ALA A 153 -5.26 -14.40 -5.84
C ALA A 153 -5.07 -15.81 -5.31
N TRP A 154 -4.04 -16.48 -5.82
CA TRP A 154 -3.60 -17.74 -5.25
C TRP A 154 -2.92 -17.53 -3.89
N ALA A 155 -3.37 -18.28 -2.90
CA ALA A 155 -2.93 -18.17 -1.53
C ALA A 155 -2.54 -19.55 -0.99
N LYS A 156 -1.45 -19.61 -0.21
CA LYS A 156 -0.96 -20.82 0.44
C LYS A 156 -2.09 -21.53 1.21
N ALA A 157 -2.35 -22.81 0.92
CA ALA A 157 -3.45 -23.55 1.52
C ALA A 157 -3.37 -23.63 3.06
N SER A 158 -2.17 -23.60 3.65
CA SER A 158 -1.98 -23.61 5.10
C SER A 158 -2.62 -22.39 5.80
N MET A 159 -2.79 -21.26 5.09
CA MET A 159 -3.46 -20.07 5.61
C MET A 159 -4.97 -20.28 5.83
N PHE A 160 -5.55 -21.28 5.18
CA PHE A 160 -6.98 -21.61 5.29
C PHE A 160 -7.26 -22.65 6.38
N LYS A 161 -6.24 -23.14 7.11
CA LYS A 161 -6.41 -24.12 8.21
C LYS A 161 -7.33 -23.59 9.30
N ASN A 162 -7.24 -22.29 9.62
CA ASN A 162 -8.17 -21.66 10.57
C ASN A 162 -9.49 -21.34 9.84
N PRO A 163 -10.65 -21.83 10.31
CA PRO A 163 -11.93 -21.68 9.62
C PRO A 163 -12.40 -20.23 9.50
N VAL A 164 -12.06 -19.36 10.46
CA VAL A 164 -12.41 -17.94 10.42
C VAL A 164 -11.52 -17.21 9.41
N ALA A 165 -10.20 -17.42 9.50
CA ALA A 165 -9.26 -16.82 8.55
C ALA A 165 -9.51 -17.30 7.11
N GLY A 166 -9.82 -18.58 6.93
CA GLY A 166 -10.15 -19.17 5.63
C GLY A 166 -11.43 -18.59 5.02
N ARG A 167 -12.47 -18.31 5.81
CA ARG A 167 -13.68 -17.62 5.33
C ARG A 167 -13.38 -16.20 4.88
N ILE A 168 -12.58 -15.46 5.66
CA ILE A 168 -12.17 -14.09 5.31
C ILE A 168 -11.35 -14.10 4.02
N LEU A 169 -10.35 -14.98 3.91
CA LEU A 169 -9.52 -15.10 2.71
C LEU A 169 -10.36 -15.40 1.46
N ARG A 170 -11.32 -16.33 1.55
CA ARG A 170 -12.24 -16.62 0.43
C ARG A 170 -13.10 -15.42 0.07
N ALA A 171 -13.63 -14.69 1.06
CA ALA A 171 -14.40 -13.47 0.84
C ALA A 171 -13.56 -12.35 0.18
N LEU A 172 -12.24 -12.37 0.38
CA LEU A 172 -11.28 -11.47 -0.27
C LEU A 172 -10.80 -11.95 -1.65
N GLY A 173 -11.37 -13.04 -2.18
CA GLY A 173 -11.00 -13.59 -3.49
C GLY A 173 -9.77 -14.49 -3.48
N ALA A 174 -9.33 -14.98 -2.32
CA ALA A 174 -8.18 -15.88 -2.24
C ALA A 174 -8.57 -17.33 -2.56
N VAL A 175 -7.81 -17.96 -3.47
CA VAL A 175 -7.97 -19.36 -3.89
C VAL A 175 -6.86 -20.20 -3.24
N PRO A 176 -7.19 -21.27 -2.48
CA PRO A 176 -6.18 -22.09 -1.81
C PRO A 176 -5.37 -22.92 -2.79
N VAL A 177 -4.04 -22.87 -2.66
CA VAL A 177 -3.10 -23.65 -3.48
C VAL A 177 -2.30 -24.62 -2.62
N TYR A 178 -2.30 -25.89 -3.01
CA TYR A 178 -1.50 -26.95 -2.41
C TYR A 178 -0.22 -27.14 -3.22
N ARG A 179 0.94 -27.11 -2.55
CA ARG A 179 2.24 -27.33 -3.19
C ARG A 179 2.73 -28.74 -2.87
N PRO A 180 3.29 -29.46 -3.86
CA PRO A 180 3.86 -30.78 -3.62
C PRO A 180 5.08 -30.68 -2.69
N PRO A 181 5.25 -31.60 -1.74
CA PRO A 181 6.49 -31.73 -0.98
C PRO A 181 7.62 -32.19 -1.92
N GLY A 182 8.74 -31.45 -2.00
CA GLY A 182 9.85 -31.83 -2.87
C GLY A 182 11.08 -30.92 -2.79
N LYS A 183 12.24 -31.41 -3.28
CA LYS A 183 13.58 -30.79 -3.17
C LYS A 183 13.75 -29.39 -3.79
N LEU A 184 12.83 -28.96 -4.69
CA LEU A 184 12.79 -27.61 -5.28
C LEU A 184 11.72 -26.68 -4.64
N ALA A 185 11.06 -27.14 -3.58
CA ALA A 185 10.30 -26.24 -2.72
C ALA A 185 11.31 -25.51 -1.84
N ASN A 186 11.51 -24.21 -2.07
CA ASN A 186 12.21 -23.37 -1.11
C ASN A 186 11.44 -23.46 0.23
N GLN A 187 11.96 -24.30 1.11
CA GLN A 187 11.80 -24.40 2.57
C GLN A 187 10.43 -24.70 3.21
N ASP A 188 9.31 -24.75 2.48
CA ASP A 188 8.01 -24.99 3.11
C ASP A 188 7.33 -26.30 2.63
N VAL A 189 7.28 -27.31 3.51
CA VAL A 189 6.43 -28.50 3.34
C VAL A 189 5.00 -28.12 3.71
N ASP A 190 4.14 -28.00 2.72
CA ASP A 190 2.83 -27.34 2.87
C ASP A 190 1.64 -28.27 3.08
N SER A 191 1.85 -29.58 3.02
CA SER A 191 0.77 -30.54 3.15
C SER A 191 1.29 -31.92 3.56
N GLU A 192 0.61 -32.55 4.53
CA GLU A 192 0.77 -33.97 4.89
C GLU A 192 0.00 -34.90 3.93
N LYS A 193 -0.50 -34.35 2.82
CA LYS A 193 -1.36 -35.05 1.86
C LYS A 193 -0.56 -35.93 0.94
N THR A 194 -1.17 -37.01 0.46
CA THR A 194 -0.53 -37.90 -0.52
C THR A 194 -0.34 -37.17 -1.86
N PRO A 195 0.60 -37.60 -2.72
CA PRO A 195 0.79 -37.01 -4.05
C PRO A 195 -0.49 -37.02 -4.91
N GLU A 196 -1.33 -38.05 -4.78
CA GLU A 196 -2.60 -38.17 -5.49
C GLU A 196 -3.63 -37.14 -5.02
N GLU A 197 -3.74 -36.93 -3.70
CA GLU A 197 -4.60 -35.90 -3.12
C GLU A 197 -4.15 -34.49 -3.53
N ILE A 198 -2.84 -34.26 -3.63
CA ILE A 198 -2.28 -32.98 -4.11
C ILE A 198 -2.62 -32.80 -5.59
N ALA A 199 -2.52 -33.86 -6.41
CA ALA A 199 -2.88 -33.80 -7.82
C ALA A 199 -4.40 -33.55 -8.02
N ALA A 200 -5.26 -34.16 -7.20
CA ALA A 200 -6.70 -33.91 -7.20
C ALA A 200 -7.02 -32.48 -6.76
N ALA A 201 -6.40 -31.99 -5.67
CA ALA A 201 -6.58 -30.63 -5.20
C ALA A 201 -6.06 -29.58 -6.20
N THR A 202 -4.98 -29.90 -6.91
CA THR A 202 -4.45 -29.06 -7.99
C THR A 202 -5.44 -28.95 -9.14
N ARG A 203 -6.05 -30.07 -9.57
CA ARG A 203 -7.10 -30.07 -10.60
C ARG A 203 -8.29 -29.19 -10.20
N HIS A 204 -8.81 -29.38 -8.99
CA HIS A 204 -9.91 -28.55 -8.46
C HIS A 204 -9.55 -27.06 -8.40
N MET A 205 -8.32 -26.74 -8.03
CA MET A 205 -7.82 -25.36 -7.99
C MET A 205 -7.75 -24.73 -9.40
N PHE A 206 -7.31 -25.48 -10.41
CA PHE A 206 -7.35 -25.01 -11.81
C PHE A 206 -8.79 -24.78 -12.27
N GLU A 207 -9.69 -25.73 -12.01
CA GLU A 207 -11.12 -25.62 -12.36
C GLU A 207 -11.77 -24.38 -11.71
N ASP A 208 -11.54 -24.15 -10.42
CA ASP A 208 -12.05 -22.97 -9.73
C ASP A 208 -11.47 -21.67 -10.28
N THR A 209 -10.17 -21.68 -10.61
CA THR A 209 -9.51 -20.54 -11.25
C THR A 209 -10.13 -20.25 -12.62
N TRP A 210 -10.40 -21.28 -13.42
CA TRP A 210 -11.03 -21.12 -14.72
C TRP A 210 -12.48 -20.65 -14.63
N LYS A 211 -13.26 -21.09 -13.63
CA LYS A 211 -14.60 -20.55 -13.37
C LYS A 211 -14.55 -19.05 -13.09
N VAL A 212 -13.62 -18.61 -12.25
CA VAL A 212 -13.42 -17.18 -11.93
C VAL A 212 -13.07 -16.40 -13.21
N LEU A 213 -12.13 -16.91 -14.01
CA LEU A 213 -11.73 -16.29 -15.27
C LEU A 213 -12.89 -16.24 -16.28
N HIS A 214 -13.68 -17.30 -16.39
CA HIS A 214 -14.82 -17.38 -17.32
C HIS A 214 -15.90 -16.34 -17.00
N LEU A 215 -16.05 -15.98 -15.73
CA LEU A 215 -16.91 -14.85 -15.29
C LEU A 215 -16.33 -13.46 -15.64
N GLY A 216 -15.20 -13.40 -16.34
CA GLY A 216 -14.54 -12.15 -16.75
C GLY A 216 -13.72 -11.47 -15.65
N HIS A 217 -13.43 -12.19 -14.56
CA HIS A 217 -12.63 -11.69 -13.46
C HIS A 217 -11.13 -11.79 -13.74
N LEU A 218 -10.36 -11.15 -12.86
CA LEU A 218 -8.91 -11.11 -12.90
C LEU A 218 -8.32 -12.00 -11.82
N VAL A 219 -7.30 -12.78 -12.16
CA VAL A 219 -6.55 -13.61 -11.22
C VAL A 219 -5.09 -13.16 -11.15
N VAL A 220 -4.58 -12.93 -9.95
CA VAL A 220 -3.19 -12.58 -9.65
C VAL A 220 -2.42 -13.83 -9.28
N LEU A 221 -1.39 -14.14 -10.07
CA LEU A 221 -0.54 -15.31 -9.90
C LEU A 221 0.93 -14.90 -9.79
N PHE A 222 1.62 -15.36 -8.74
CA PHE A 222 3.05 -15.13 -8.57
C PHE A 222 3.83 -16.32 -9.14
N PRO A 223 4.35 -16.25 -10.39
CA PRO A 223 4.96 -17.38 -11.08
C PRO A 223 6.20 -17.96 -10.41
N GLU A 224 6.90 -17.20 -9.57
CA GLU A 224 8.09 -17.65 -8.84
C GLU A 224 7.75 -18.66 -7.72
N GLY A 225 6.53 -18.58 -7.19
CA GLY A 225 6.04 -19.47 -6.13
C GLY A 225 6.64 -19.21 -4.75
N THR A 226 7.52 -18.22 -4.56
CA THR A 226 8.04 -17.83 -3.23
C THR A 226 8.50 -16.38 -3.24
N SER A 227 8.63 -15.79 -2.05
CA SER A 227 9.26 -14.49 -1.87
C SER A 227 10.78 -14.61 -1.73
N TYR A 228 11.52 -13.54 -2.04
CA TYR A 228 12.99 -13.56 -2.07
C TYR A 228 13.66 -12.20 -1.80
N THR A 229 14.94 -12.23 -1.42
CA THR A 229 15.83 -11.08 -1.28
C THR A 229 17.08 -11.32 -2.11
N LEU A 230 16.90 -11.27 -3.42
CA LEU A 230 17.95 -11.43 -4.41
C LEU A 230 17.96 -10.21 -5.34
N PRO A 231 19.10 -9.91 -5.98
CA PRO A 231 19.21 -8.82 -6.95
C PRO A 231 18.57 -9.15 -8.30
N HIS A 232 17.94 -10.32 -8.44
CA HIS A 232 17.20 -10.79 -9.62
C HIS A 232 15.95 -11.55 -9.21
N MET A 233 14.97 -11.62 -10.11
CA MET A 233 13.80 -12.49 -9.98
C MET A 233 14.18 -13.97 -10.08
N LEU A 234 13.42 -14.83 -9.41
CA LEU A 234 13.57 -16.28 -9.55
C LEU A 234 13.02 -16.75 -10.90
N GLU A 235 13.44 -17.94 -11.32
CA GLU A 235 12.88 -18.61 -12.49
C GLU A 235 11.37 -18.82 -12.33
N LEU A 236 10.65 -18.57 -13.43
CA LEU A 236 9.20 -18.69 -13.45
C LEU A 236 8.78 -20.16 -13.54
N ARG A 237 7.83 -20.55 -12.68
CA ARG A 237 7.14 -21.83 -12.81
C ARG A 237 6.07 -21.74 -13.89
N THR A 238 5.80 -22.88 -14.53
CA THR A 238 4.82 -22.99 -15.63
C THR A 238 3.35 -22.80 -15.21
N GLY A 239 3.06 -22.61 -13.91
CA GLY A 239 1.69 -22.55 -13.38
C GLY A 239 0.81 -21.50 -14.07
N VAL A 240 1.36 -20.31 -14.35
CA VAL A 240 0.64 -19.23 -15.06
C VAL A 240 0.21 -19.68 -16.45
N MET A 241 1.15 -20.18 -17.26
CA MET A 241 0.85 -20.57 -18.63
C MET A 241 -0.03 -21.83 -18.69
N ARG A 242 0.06 -22.73 -17.70
CA ARG A 242 -0.89 -23.84 -17.54
C ARG A 242 -2.31 -23.36 -17.22
N VAL A 243 -2.48 -22.29 -16.44
CA VAL A 243 -3.79 -21.68 -16.21
C VAL A 243 -4.32 -21.12 -17.53
N ALA A 244 -3.49 -20.36 -18.25
CA ALA A 244 -3.90 -19.71 -19.50
C ALA A 244 -4.27 -20.73 -20.58
N THR A 245 -3.38 -21.67 -20.91
CA THR A 245 -3.65 -22.65 -21.99
C THR A 245 -4.77 -23.61 -21.62
N GLY A 246 -4.84 -24.04 -20.35
CA GLY A 246 -5.94 -24.88 -19.88
C GLY A 246 -7.30 -24.18 -19.86
N PHE A 247 -7.33 -22.86 -19.60
CA PHE A 247 -8.55 -22.06 -19.68
C PHE A 247 -9.10 -22.02 -21.11
N VAL A 248 -8.24 -21.70 -22.08
CA VAL A 248 -8.63 -21.64 -23.51
C VAL A 248 -9.17 -22.99 -23.98
N LYS A 249 -8.49 -24.09 -23.61
CA LYS A 249 -8.98 -25.46 -23.89
C LYS A 249 -10.37 -25.74 -23.31
N ALA A 250 -10.66 -25.25 -22.11
CA ALA A 250 -11.88 -25.58 -21.40
C ALA A 250 -13.08 -24.71 -21.83
N TYR A 251 -12.86 -23.45 -22.21
CA TYR A 251 -13.93 -22.46 -22.43
C TYR A 251 -13.93 -21.81 -23.82
N ASP A 252 -12.99 -22.16 -24.70
CA ASP A 252 -12.92 -21.62 -26.05
C ASP A 252 -12.92 -20.08 -26.11
N THR A 253 -12.30 -19.46 -25.11
CA THR A 253 -12.27 -18.00 -24.93
C THR A 253 -10.82 -17.55 -24.79
N PRO A 254 -10.38 -16.52 -25.54
CA PRO A 254 -9.01 -16.00 -25.39
C PRO A 254 -8.79 -15.42 -23.99
N ILE A 255 -7.58 -15.56 -23.48
CA ILE A 255 -7.17 -15.04 -22.18
C ILE A 255 -5.95 -14.14 -22.30
N THR A 256 -5.94 -13.05 -21.53
CA THR A 256 -4.80 -12.14 -21.48
C THR A 256 -3.93 -12.41 -20.26
N VAL A 257 -2.63 -12.59 -20.46
CA VAL A 257 -1.62 -12.68 -19.40
C VAL A 257 -0.84 -11.38 -19.38
N VAL A 258 -0.92 -10.63 -18.28
CA VAL A 258 -0.26 -9.33 -18.12
C VAL A 258 0.93 -9.47 -17.16
N PRO A 259 2.18 -9.35 -17.63
CA PRO A 259 3.34 -9.29 -16.76
C PRO A 259 3.30 -8.02 -15.91
N LEU A 260 3.69 -8.12 -14.64
CA LEU A 260 3.74 -6.98 -13.71
C LEU A 260 5.08 -6.96 -12.99
N GLY A 261 5.78 -5.82 -13.07
CA GLY A 261 6.99 -5.55 -12.32
C GLY A 261 6.72 -4.75 -11.06
N LEU A 262 7.16 -5.27 -9.91
CA LEU A 262 7.20 -4.61 -8.60
C LEU A 262 8.67 -4.29 -8.29
N THR A 263 9.01 -3.01 -8.28
CA THR A 263 10.36 -2.54 -7.95
C THR A 263 10.34 -1.66 -6.71
N TYR A 264 10.99 -2.17 -5.65
CA TYR A 264 11.12 -1.47 -4.38
C TYR A 264 12.43 -0.71 -4.31
N PHE A 265 12.38 0.56 -3.89
CA PHE A 265 13.60 1.31 -3.63
C PHE A 265 14.27 0.84 -2.34
N ASN A 266 13.48 0.63 -1.28
CA ASN A 266 13.86 -0.08 -0.05
C ASN A 266 12.63 -0.83 0.49
N LYS A 267 12.59 -2.16 0.33
CA LYS A 267 11.37 -2.94 0.58
C LYS A 267 10.94 -3.04 2.03
N ASP A 268 11.86 -2.94 3.00
CA ASP A 268 11.61 -3.08 4.43
C ASP A 268 11.53 -1.74 5.19
N ARG A 269 11.78 -0.62 4.49
CA ARG A 269 11.85 0.71 5.08
C ARG A 269 10.49 1.41 5.00
N PHE A 270 9.93 1.77 6.16
CA PHE A 270 8.76 2.64 6.25
C PHE A 270 9.01 3.97 5.53
N ARG A 271 8.01 4.46 4.80
CA ARG A 271 8.05 5.63 3.91
C ARG A 271 9.07 5.52 2.78
N SER A 272 9.39 4.30 2.35
CA SER A 272 10.08 4.09 1.07
C SER A 272 9.13 4.28 -0.11
N GLU A 273 9.65 4.04 -1.31
CA GLU A 273 8.96 4.18 -2.58
C GLU A 273 8.89 2.82 -3.27
N VAL A 274 7.81 2.60 -4.02
CA VAL A 274 7.59 1.42 -4.85
C VAL A 274 7.04 1.83 -6.21
N SER A 275 7.55 1.18 -7.25
CA SER A 275 7.08 1.32 -8.63
C SER A 275 6.41 0.03 -9.06
N LEU A 276 5.24 0.15 -9.69
CA LEU A 276 4.49 -0.92 -10.31
C LEU A 276 4.40 -0.64 -11.81
N GLU A 277 4.74 -1.61 -12.65
CA GLU A 277 4.62 -1.46 -14.10
C GLU A 277 3.97 -2.68 -14.75
N PHE A 278 2.81 -2.47 -15.36
CA PHE A 278 2.15 -3.46 -16.20
C PHE A 278 2.85 -3.49 -17.58
N GLY A 279 3.46 -4.61 -17.91
CA GLY A 279 4.11 -4.82 -19.20
C GLY A 279 3.11 -5.17 -20.31
N GLU A 280 3.64 -5.49 -21.49
CA GLU A 280 2.82 -5.80 -22.65
C GLU A 280 2.01 -7.11 -22.44
N PRO A 281 0.72 -7.12 -22.80
CA PRO A 281 -0.12 -8.28 -22.61
C PRO A 281 0.22 -9.40 -23.60
N ILE A 282 0.34 -10.63 -23.08
CA ILE A 282 0.45 -11.86 -23.88
C ILE A 282 -0.97 -12.43 -24.04
N ILE A 283 -1.46 -12.50 -25.27
CA ILE A 283 -2.78 -13.09 -25.57
C ILE A 283 -2.59 -14.57 -25.89
N VAL A 284 -3.31 -15.43 -25.17
CA VAL A 284 -3.38 -16.86 -25.44
C VAL A 284 -4.78 -17.17 -25.96
N ASP A 285 -4.85 -17.68 -27.18
CA ASP A 285 -6.09 -17.99 -27.90
C ASP A 285 -6.06 -19.40 -28.50
N GLN A 286 -7.09 -19.77 -29.25
CA GLN A 286 -7.16 -21.09 -29.88
C GLN A 286 -6.09 -21.31 -30.94
N ALA A 287 -5.55 -20.27 -31.57
CA ALA A 287 -4.49 -20.44 -32.56
C ALA A 287 -3.23 -20.99 -31.89
N VAL A 288 -2.94 -20.56 -30.64
CA VAL A 288 -1.85 -21.12 -29.83
C VAL A 288 -2.11 -22.61 -29.53
N ILE A 289 -3.34 -22.96 -29.11
CA ILE A 289 -3.70 -24.33 -28.72
C ILE A 289 -3.72 -25.30 -29.92
N HIS A 290 -4.18 -24.84 -31.08
CA HIS A 290 -4.25 -25.62 -32.32
C HIS A 290 -2.95 -25.61 -33.14
N SER A 291 -1.91 -24.92 -32.67
CA SER A 291 -0.62 -24.96 -33.34
C SER A 291 -0.02 -26.37 -33.37
N ASP A 292 0.73 -26.68 -34.43
CA ASP A 292 1.43 -27.97 -34.56
C ASP A 292 2.40 -28.21 -33.40
N ALA A 293 3.06 -27.14 -32.93
CA ALA A 293 3.98 -27.17 -31.80
C ALA A 293 3.28 -27.61 -30.51
N PHE A 294 2.12 -27.01 -30.21
CA PHE A 294 1.34 -27.35 -29.02
C PHE A 294 0.76 -28.76 -29.09
N SER A 295 0.31 -29.19 -30.27
CA SER A 295 -0.23 -30.54 -30.50
C SER A 295 0.84 -31.63 -30.39
N THR A 296 2.08 -31.31 -30.77
CA THR A 296 3.22 -32.26 -30.70
C THR A 296 3.73 -32.42 -29.27
N ASP A 297 3.97 -31.33 -28.55
CA ASP A 297 4.42 -31.36 -27.16
C ASP A 297 3.91 -30.15 -26.36
N GLU A 298 2.73 -30.32 -25.75
CA GLU A 298 2.11 -29.34 -24.87
C GLU A 298 3.03 -28.87 -23.73
N ARG A 299 3.84 -29.76 -23.15
CA ARG A 299 4.68 -29.39 -22.00
C ARG A 299 5.80 -28.47 -22.42
N SER A 300 6.43 -28.78 -23.55
CA SER A 300 7.51 -27.95 -24.11
C SER A 300 6.98 -26.59 -24.55
N GLU A 301 5.80 -26.53 -25.17
CA GLU A 301 5.22 -25.25 -25.61
C GLU A 301 4.78 -24.38 -24.41
N VAL A 302 4.17 -24.96 -23.38
CA VAL A 302 3.88 -24.26 -22.12
C VAL A 302 5.16 -23.73 -21.47
N LYS A 303 6.25 -24.50 -21.53
CA LYS A 303 7.57 -24.06 -21.02
C LYS A 303 8.09 -22.87 -21.83
N ARG A 304 8.04 -22.93 -23.17
CA ARG A 304 8.45 -21.85 -24.07
C ARG A 304 7.66 -20.56 -23.80
N LEU A 305 6.34 -20.64 -23.64
CA LEU A 305 5.50 -19.49 -23.28
C LEU A 305 5.86 -18.92 -21.89
N THR A 306 6.26 -19.79 -20.95
CA THR A 306 6.72 -19.36 -19.62
C THR A 306 8.07 -18.64 -19.71
N GLU A 307 8.97 -19.11 -20.57
CA GLU A 307 10.26 -18.46 -20.85
C GLU A 307 10.05 -17.09 -21.52
N GLN A 308 9.09 -16.98 -22.45
CA GLN A 308 8.69 -15.69 -23.03
C GLN A 308 8.21 -14.72 -21.93
N LEU A 309 7.29 -15.15 -21.06
CA LEU A 309 6.83 -14.34 -19.94
C LEU A 309 7.98 -13.90 -19.02
N GLN A 310 8.99 -14.75 -18.84
CA GLN A 310 10.17 -14.42 -18.05
C GLN A 310 10.99 -13.30 -18.70
N VAL A 311 11.24 -13.40 -20.01
CA VAL A 311 11.93 -12.35 -20.78
C VAL A 311 11.18 -11.03 -20.69
N ASP A 312 9.86 -11.04 -20.89
CA ASP A 312 9.03 -9.82 -20.85
C ASP A 312 9.06 -9.16 -19.46
N LYS A 313 9.25 -9.95 -18.39
CA LYS A 313 9.35 -9.44 -17.01
C LYS A 313 10.73 -8.88 -16.63
N ILE A 314 11.80 -9.29 -17.32
CA ILE A 314 13.16 -8.85 -16.97
C ILE A 314 13.28 -7.33 -17.05
N TYR A 315 12.70 -6.70 -18.07
CA TYR A 315 12.77 -5.24 -18.26
C TYR A 315 11.76 -4.44 -17.41
N LEU A 316 10.79 -5.10 -16.79
CA LEU A 316 9.86 -4.47 -15.84
C LEU A 316 10.43 -4.43 -14.41
N THR A 317 11.56 -5.09 -14.18
CA THR A 317 12.18 -5.27 -12.87
C THR A 317 13.70 -5.08 -12.95
N LEU A 318 14.38 -5.19 -11.81
CA LEU A 318 15.84 -5.11 -11.77
C LEU A 318 16.42 -6.51 -11.52
N ASN A 319 17.30 -6.94 -12.42
CA ASN A 319 17.82 -8.30 -12.54
C ASN A 319 19.32 -8.29 -12.78
N ALA A 320 20.07 -8.38 -11.68
CA ALA A 320 21.52 -8.58 -11.68
C ALA A 320 21.90 -9.94 -11.10
N HIS A 321 22.98 -10.53 -11.60
CA HIS A 321 23.57 -11.78 -11.15
C HIS A 321 23.97 -11.74 -9.67
N ASN A 322 24.49 -10.59 -9.20
CA ASN A 322 24.91 -10.40 -7.82
C ASN A 322 24.70 -8.95 -7.34
N PHE A 323 24.75 -8.76 -6.01
CA PHE A 323 24.54 -7.46 -5.38
C PHE A 323 25.60 -6.43 -5.76
N GLU A 324 26.82 -6.85 -6.06
CA GLU A 324 27.91 -5.97 -6.50
C GLU A 324 27.60 -5.34 -7.85
N SER A 325 27.24 -6.17 -8.85
CA SER A 325 26.88 -5.71 -10.20
C SER A 325 25.69 -4.75 -10.15
N PHE A 326 24.68 -5.08 -9.36
CA PHE A 326 23.54 -4.19 -9.09
C PHE A 326 23.99 -2.85 -8.51
N ARG A 327 24.88 -2.88 -7.51
CA ARG A 327 25.38 -1.69 -6.83
C ARG A 327 26.20 -0.80 -7.77
N VAL A 328 27.08 -1.40 -8.57
CA VAL A 328 27.87 -0.74 -9.61
C VAL A 328 26.97 -0.09 -10.65
N ALA A 329 26.02 -0.83 -11.23
CA ALA A 329 25.07 -0.29 -12.21
C ALA A 329 24.29 0.90 -11.65
N ARG A 330 23.76 0.79 -10.42
CA ARG A 330 23.05 1.88 -9.75
C ARG A 330 23.92 3.09 -9.45
N THR A 331 25.23 2.91 -9.32
CA THR A 331 26.19 4.00 -9.11
C THR A 331 26.52 4.69 -10.43
N ILE A 332 26.78 3.91 -11.49
CA ILE A 332 26.92 4.43 -12.86
C ILE A 332 25.68 5.25 -13.24
N ARG A 333 24.47 4.78 -12.90
CA ARG A 333 23.22 5.53 -13.08
C ARG A 333 23.27 6.92 -12.45
N ARG A 334 23.80 7.06 -11.22
CA ARG A 334 23.90 8.39 -10.53
C ARG A 334 25.00 9.27 -11.09
N LEU A 335 26.10 8.66 -11.52
CA LEU A 335 27.21 9.37 -12.15
C LEU A 335 26.79 9.91 -13.52
N TYR A 336 26.04 9.13 -14.31
CA TYR A 336 25.51 9.56 -15.61
C TYR A 336 24.39 10.60 -15.46
N CYS A 337 23.37 10.28 -14.66
CA CYS A 337 22.21 11.14 -14.40
C CYS A 337 22.21 11.62 -12.94
N ALA A 338 22.71 12.84 -12.71
CA ALA A 338 22.73 13.46 -11.39
C ALA A 338 21.32 13.78 -10.86
N LYS A 339 20.38 14.11 -11.76
CA LYS A 339 18.98 14.37 -11.40
C LYS A 339 18.22 13.04 -11.21
N PRO A 340 17.27 12.96 -10.26
CA PRO A 340 16.36 11.82 -10.17
C PRO A 340 15.59 11.67 -11.48
N LEU A 341 15.57 10.46 -12.02
CA LEU A 341 14.74 10.11 -13.17
C LEU A 341 13.31 9.80 -12.71
N HIS A 342 12.39 9.81 -13.66
CA HIS A 342 11.04 9.28 -13.43
C HIS A 342 11.16 7.79 -13.01
N PRO A 343 10.40 7.28 -12.01
CA PRO A 343 10.57 5.92 -11.49
C PRO A 343 10.59 4.81 -12.55
N LYS A 344 9.69 4.87 -13.54
CA LYS A 344 9.74 4.01 -14.73
C LYS A 344 11.12 4.06 -15.40
N ASP A 345 11.51 5.22 -15.89
CA ASP A 345 12.77 5.41 -16.62
C ASP A 345 13.98 4.99 -15.76
N ASP A 346 13.96 5.20 -14.45
CA ASP A 346 15.02 4.77 -13.53
C ASP A 346 15.16 3.24 -13.52
N VAL A 347 14.06 2.48 -13.51
CA VAL A 347 14.09 1.01 -13.54
C VAL A 347 14.65 0.51 -14.86
N HIS A 348 14.07 0.95 -15.98
CA HIS A 348 14.49 0.51 -17.32
C HIS A 348 15.94 0.86 -17.61
N PHE A 349 16.33 2.10 -17.31
CA PHE A 349 17.70 2.56 -17.52
C PHE A 349 18.70 1.85 -16.59
N THR A 350 18.33 1.61 -15.33
CA THR A 350 19.20 0.86 -14.42
C THR A 350 19.36 -0.59 -14.91
N GLN A 351 18.32 -1.23 -15.43
CA GLN A 351 18.42 -2.59 -15.97
C GLN A 351 19.36 -2.65 -17.18
N GLN A 352 19.30 -1.70 -18.10
CA GLN A 352 20.26 -1.60 -19.22
C GLN A 352 21.70 -1.45 -18.72
N LEU A 353 21.92 -0.65 -17.66
CA LEU A 353 23.23 -0.52 -17.04
C LEU A 353 23.68 -1.81 -16.35
N VAL A 354 22.76 -2.61 -15.80
CA VAL A 354 23.08 -3.94 -15.28
C VAL A 354 23.54 -4.86 -16.42
N ASP A 355 22.82 -4.90 -17.54
CA ASP A 355 23.20 -5.73 -18.69
C ASP A 355 24.54 -5.29 -19.29
N LEU A 356 24.81 -3.98 -19.32
CA LEU A 356 26.12 -3.42 -19.68
C LEU A 356 27.20 -3.89 -18.72
N VAL A 357 27.00 -3.71 -17.41
CA VAL A 357 27.96 -4.13 -16.37
C VAL A 357 28.17 -5.64 -16.46
N GLU A 358 27.17 -6.46 -16.71
CA GLU A 358 27.33 -7.91 -16.82
C GLU A 358 27.96 -8.36 -18.13
N GLY A 359 28.25 -7.43 -19.05
CA GLY A 359 28.90 -7.71 -20.32
C GLY A 359 27.96 -8.32 -21.37
N LYS A 360 26.65 -8.34 -21.13
CA LYS A 360 25.66 -8.88 -22.08
C LYS A 360 25.59 -8.07 -23.38
N LEU A 361 25.97 -6.79 -23.31
CA LEU A 361 25.96 -5.84 -24.42
C LEU A 361 27.34 -5.65 -25.08
N THR A 362 28.36 -6.37 -24.63
CA THR A 362 29.76 -6.17 -25.06
C THR A 362 30.22 -7.27 -25.99
N THR A 363 30.55 -6.93 -27.24
CA THR A 363 30.99 -7.90 -28.27
C THR A 363 32.48 -7.83 -28.59
N LYS A 364 33.17 -6.75 -28.20
CA LYS A 364 34.59 -6.53 -28.51
C LYS A 364 35.47 -6.66 -27.27
N GLU A 365 36.62 -7.31 -27.41
CA GLU A 365 37.60 -7.53 -26.33
C GLU A 365 38.09 -6.23 -25.67
N THR A 366 38.34 -5.19 -26.49
CA THR A 366 38.75 -3.87 -25.98
C THR A 366 37.68 -3.21 -25.10
N GLU A 367 36.40 -3.41 -25.41
CA GLU A 367 35.30 -2.85 -24.62
C GLU A 367 35.15 -3.58 -23.28
N THR A 368 35.44 -4.89 -23.25
CA THR A 368 35.44 -5.69 -22.01
C THR A 368 36.51 -5.21 -21.02
N VAL A 369 37.70 -4.85 -21.52
CA VAL A 369 38.78 -4.30 -20.69
C VAL A 369 38.38 -2.96 -20.10
N VAL A 370 37.86 -2.04 -20.91
CA VAL A 370 37.40 -0.72 -20.46
C VAL A 370 36.28 -0.85 -19.43
N LEU A 371 35.30 -1.73 -19.66
CA LEU A 371 34.21 -1.99 -18.75
C LEU A 371 34.72 -2.56 -17.41
N THR A 372 35.68 -3.49 -17.45
CA THR A 372 36.27 -4.08 -16.24
C THR A 372 36.98 -3.03 -15.40
N GLN A 373 37.74 -2.14 -16.03
CA GLN A 373 38.38 -1.03 -15.34
C GLN A 373 37.34 -0.08 -14.73
N LEU A 374 36.29 0.28 -15.48
CA LEU A 374 35.22 1.13 -14.98
C LEU A 374 34.53 0.51 -13.75
N LYS A 375 34.28 -0.80 -13.75
CA LYS A 375 33.72 -1.49 -12.56
C LYS A 375 34.66 -1.36 -11.37
N ALA A 376 35.95 -1.62 -11.55
CA ALA A 376 36.94 -1.54 -10.47
C ALA A 376 37.00 -0.11 -9.88
N ASP A 377 37.01 0.91 -10.74
CA ASP A 377 37.05 2.31 -10.31
C ASP A 377 35.77 2.70 -9.57
N VAL A 378 34.60 2.28 -10.06
CA VAL A 378 33.30 2.54 -9.41
C VAL A 378 33.21 1.79 -8.06
N SER A 379 33.64 0.53 -7.98
CA SER A 379 33.65 -0.23 -6.73
C SER A 379 34.60 0.41 -5.70
N LYS A 380 35.79 0.85 -6.12
CA LYS A 380 36.73 1.58 -5.25
C LYS A 380 36.10 2.87 -4.71
N TYR A 381 35.47 3.66 -5.57
CA TYR A 381 34.75 4.87 -5.18
C TYR A 381 33.62 4.57 -4.17
N GLN A 382 32.86 3.50 -4.39
CA GLN A 382 31.81 3.07 -3.46
C GLN A 382 32.36 2.69 -2.08
N HIS A 383 33.46 1.95 -2.01
CA HIS A 383 34.09 1.60 -0.74
C HIS A 383 34.54 2.85 0.02
N ALA A 384 35.13 3.83 -0.68
CA ALA A 384 35.57 5.06 -0.07
C ALA A 384 34.39 5.94 0.44
N LEU A 385 33.23 5.90 -0.23
CA LEU A 385 31.99 6.48 0.28
C LEU A 385 31.49 5.78 1.55
N ASP A 386 31.50 4.44 1.56
CA ASP A 386 31.05 3.63 2.70
C ASP A 386 31.93 3.85 3.95
N ASP A 387 33.24 3.95 3.76
CA ASP A 387 34.22 4.21 4.83
C ASP A 387 33.96 5.55 5.53
N LEU A 388 33.45 6.53 4.78
CA LEU A 388 33.04 7.83 5.32
C LEU A 388 31.56 7.84 5.74
N ARG A 389 30.78 6.81 5.41
CA ARG A 389 29.31 6.77 5.57
C ARG A 389 28.61 7.95 4.90
N ILE A 390 29.10 8.36 3.73
CA ILE A 390 28.55 9.47 2.93
C ILE A 390 27.89 8.91 1.68
N LYS A 391 26.80 9.52 1.21
CA LYS A 391 26.17 9.14 -0.06
C LYS A 391 26.73 9.96 -1.21
N ASP A 392 26.72 9.40 -2.41
CA ASP A 392 27.06 10.13 -3.65
C ASP A 392 26.28 11.46 -3.80
N SER A 393 25.01 11.49 -3.38
CA SER A 393 24.16 12.68 -3.40
C SER A 393 24.70 13.81 -2.53
N ASP A 394 25.40 13.48 -1.45
CA ASP A 394 25.86 14.47 -0.48
C ASP A 394 27.10 15.19 -1.01
N LEU A 395 27.86 14.54 -1.92
CA LEU A 395 28.99 15.18 -2.60
C LEU A 395 28.56 16.27 -3.59
N LEU A 396 27.31 16.20 -4.09
CA LEU A 396 26.71 17.19 -4.99
C LEU A 396 26.25 18.46 -4.27
N LEU A 397 26.15 18.44 -2.95
CA LEU A 397 25.78 19.62 -2.18
C LEU A 397 26.90 20.66 -2.27
N ASP A 398 26.60 21.77 -2.94
CA ASP A 398 27.46 22.94 -3.00
C ASP A 398 27.17 23.80 -1.76
N VAL A 399 28.02 23.65 -0.74
CA VAL A 399 27.89 24.39 0.51
C VAL A 399 28.46 25.80 0.28
N LYS A 400 27.68 26.65 -0.40
CA LYS A 400 27.98 28.08 -0.58
C LYS A 400 27.73 28.88 0.69
N GLU A 401 26.80 28.41 1.52
CA GLU A 401 26.49 29.01 2.81
C GLU A 401 27.46 28.53 3.90
N SER A 402 27.62 29.33 4.96
CA SER A 402 28.35 28.88 6.14
C SER A 402 27.73 27.58 6.68
N LEU A 403 28.56 26.58 6.96
CA LEU A 403 28.13 25.33 7.61
C LEU A 403 27.31 25.58 8.89
N VAL A 404 27.61 26.67 9.58
CA VAL A 404 26.90 27.12 10.78
C VAL A 404 25.48 27.58 10.43
N ALA A 405 25.28 28.31 9.34
CA ALA A 405 23.95 28.77 8.92
C ALA A 405 23.03 27.59 8.58
N LEU A 406 23.54 26.61 7.82
CA LEU A 406 22.80 25.39 7.50
C LEU A 406 22.48 24.58 8.77
N ALA A 407 23.43 24.47 9.70
CA ALA A 407 23.18 23.79 10.97
C ALA A 407 22.11 24.50 11.82
N VAL A 408 22.13 25.84 11.86
CA VAL A 408 21.13 26.65 12.57
C VAL A 408 19.75 26.53 11.92
N GLU A 409 19.65 26.59 10.60
CA GLU A 409 18.39 26.40 9.87
C GLU A 409 17.75 25.04 10.22
N ARG A 410 18.55 23.96 10.21
CA ARG A 410 18.08 22.62 10.55
C ARG A 410 17.71 22.49 12.02
N LEU A 411 18.46 23.13 12.91
CA LEU A 411 18.13 23.17 14.34
C LEU A 411 16.81 23.90 14.58
N MET A 412 16.57 25.02 13.89
CA MET A 412 15.29 25.75 13.95
C MET A 412 14.14 24.91 13.43
N TYR A 413 14.34 24.19 12.31
CA TYR A 413 13.34 23.26 11.78
C TYR A 413 13.00 22.16 12.79
N LEU A 414 14.00 21.57 13.46
CA LEU A 414 13.80 20.59 14.53
C LEU A 414 13.08 21.19 15.74
N LEU A 415 13.45 22.42 16.15
CA LEU A 415 12.83 23.12 17.30
C LEU A 415 11.33 23.35 17.10
N VAL A 416 10.87 23.55 15.87
CA VAL A 416 9.43 23.70 15.57
C VAL A 416 8.76 22.34 15.38
N LEU A 417 9.37 21.45 14.58
CA LEU A 417 8.74 20.21 14.17
C LEU A 417 8.69 19.16 15.29
N LEU A 418 9.70 19.13 16.16
CA LEU A 418 9.81 18.15 17.23
C LEU A 418 8.71 18.33 18.28
N PRO A 419 8.46 19.52 18.88
CA PRO A 419 7.32 19.74 19.79
C PRO A 419 5.97 19.39 19.18
N LEU A 420 5.78 19.69 17.89
CA LEU A 420 4.53 19.39 17.18
C LEU A 420 4.35 17.88 16.92
N ALA A 421 5.44 17.13 16.82
CA ALA A 421 5.43 15.69 16.63
C ALA A 421 5.48 14.91 17.94
N THR A 422 5.90 15.50 19.06
CA THR A 422 6.02 14.82 20.36
C THR A 422 4.71 14.13 20.78
N PRO A 423 3.53 14.78 20.68
CA PRO A 423 2.27 14.10 20.99
C PRO A 423 2.06 12.86 20.13
N GLY A 424 2.29 12.96 18.82
CA GLY A 424 2.20 11.83 17.90
C GLY A 424 3.23 10.73 18.20
N LEU A 425 4.46 11.10 18.55
CA LEU A 425 5.53 10.14 18.87
C LEU A 425 5.23 9.38 20.17
N VAL A 426 4.75 10.07 21.20
CA VAL A 426 4.33 9.45 22.48
C VAL A 426 3.15 8.52 22.25
N LEU A 427 2.13 8.96 21.51
CA LEU A 427 0.97 8.14 21.16
C LEU A 427 1.36 6.88 20.40
N ASN A 428 2.32 6.99 19.47
CA ASN A 428 2.73 5.86 18.64
C ASN A 428 3.90 5.06 19.21
N LEU A 429 4.49 5.47 20.35
CA LEU A 429 5.63 4.82 21.01
C LEU A 429 5.40 3.31 21.21
N PRO A 430 4.24 2.84 21.71
CA PRO A 430 3.99 1.41 21.90
C PRO A 430 4.09 0.62 20.59
N PHE A 431 3.77 1.22 19.44
CA PHE A 431 3.83 0.55 18.13
C PHE A 431 5.25 0.40 17.62
N TYR A 432 6.18 1.29 18.00
CA TYR A 432 7.60 1.09 17.71
C TYR A 432 8.16 -0.11 18.47
N PHE A 433 7.84 -0.22 19.76
CA PHE A 433 8.23 -1.38 20.55
C PHE A 433 7.60 -2.66 20.03
N LEU A 434 6.30 -2.63 19.73
CA LEU A 434 5.59 -3.77 19.15
C LEU A 434 6.16 -4.14 17.78
N GLY A 435 6.37 -3.17 16.89
CA GLY A 435 6.96 -3.38 15.57
C GLY A 435 8.40 -3.90 15.64
N THR A 436 9.19 -3.46 16.62
CA THR A 436 10.55 -3.97 16.83
C THR A 436 10.52 -5.42 17.32
N LYS A 437 9.63 -5.77 18.25
CA LYS A 437 9.43 -7.16 18.69
C LYS A 437 8.88 -8.04 17.56
N LEU A 438 7.92 -7.55 16.79
CA LEU A 438 7.36 -8.25 15.63
C LEU A 438 8.40 -8.42 14.49
N ASN A 439 9.35 -7.49 14.35
CA ASN A 439 10.47 -7.66 13.40
C ASN A 439 11.39 -8.82 13.79
N VAL A 440 11.56 -9.10 15.08
CA VAL A 440 12.32 -10.28 15.55
C VAL A 440 11.57 -11.57 15.20
N LEU A 441 10.24 -11.54 15.24
CA LEU A 441 9.37 -12.66 14.83
C LEU A 441 9.28 -12.84 13.31
N ALA A 442 9.71 -11.85 12.54
CA ALA A 442 9.55 -11.85 11.08
C ALA A 442 10.36 -12.97 10.39
N GLY A 443 11.49 -13.40 10.97
CA GLY A 443 12.37 -14.47 10.46
C GLY A 443 13.11 -14.12 9.17
N TYR A 444 12.44 -13.44 8.24
CA TYR A 444 12.88 -13.07 6.90
C TYR A 444 12.74 -11.55 6.68
N THR A 445 13.43 -10.98 5.69
CA THR A 445 13.34 -9.53 5.42
C THR A 445 12.07 -9.17 4.66
N GLU A 446 11.57 -10.11 3.87
CA GLU A 446 10.39 -10.08 3.01
C GLU A 446 9.10 -9.99 3.82
N SER A 447 9.11 -10.46 5.07
CA SER A 447 7.96 -10.39 5.98
C SER A 447 7.96 -9.12 6.85
N ARG A 448 9.10 -8.43 7.01
CA ARG A 448 9.21 -7.28 7.93
C ARG A 448 8.18 -6.19 7.62
N SER A 449 7.93 -5.91 6.35
CA SER A 449 6.97 -4.90 5.93
C SER A 449 5.53 -5.30 6.26
N MET A 450 5.21 -6.59 6.09
CA MET A 450 3.95 -7.17 6.55
C MET A 450 3.77 -6.97 8.07
N PHE A 451 4.77 -7.31 8.88
CA PHE A 451 4.68 -7.15 10.33
C PHE A 451 4.56 -5.69 10.76
N LYS A 452 5.25 -4.76 10.09
CA LYS A 452 5.14 -3.32 10.35
C LYS A 452 3.76 -2.78 9.98
N LEU A 453 3.23 -3.17 8.81
CA LEU A 453 1.90 -2.76 8.36
C LEU A 453 0.81 -3.40 9.25
N ALA A 454 0.96 -4.68 9.60
CA ALA A 454 0.09 -5.37 10.55
C ALA A 454 0.16 -4.79 11.96
N ALA A 455 1.32 -4.35 12.45
CA ALA A 455 1.42 -3.65 13.74
C ALA A 455 0.63 -2.33 13.71
N GLY A 456 0.66 -1.62 12.59
CA GLY A 456 -0.18 -0.44 12.34
C GLY A 456 -1.68 -0.80 12.32
N MET A 457 -2.07 -1.90 11.66
CA MET A 457 -3.47 -2.32 11.52
C MET A 457 -4.06 -3.05 12.74
N TYR A 458 -3.30 -3.86 13.48
CA TYR A 458 -3.80 -4.76 14.54
C TYR A 458 -4.36 -3.98 15.75
N VAL A 459 -4.03 -2.71 15.87
CA VAL A 459 -4.59 -1.76 16.85
C VAL A 459 -5.99 -1.29 16.45
N HIS A 460 -6.51 -1.72 15.30
CA HIS A 460 -7.79 -1.30 14.70
C HIS A 460 -8.83 -2.43 14.71
N LYS A 461 -8.88 -3.28 15.75
CA LYS A 461 -9.81 -4.43 15.75
C LYS A 461 -11.29 -4.04 15.86
N THR A 462 -11.64 -2.79 16.13
CA THR A 462 -13.05 -2.35 16.20
C THR A 462 -13.22 -0.89 15.77
N HIS A 463 -13.81 -0.70 14.58
CA HIS A 463 -14.29 0.56 13.97
C HIS A 463 -13.21 1.50 13.40
N ASP A 464 -13.57 2.24 12.34
CA ASP A 464 -12.72 2.94 11.35
C ASP A 464 -11.85 4.11 11.87
N ILE A 465 -11.54 4.10 13.16
CA ILE A 465 -10.69 5.06 13.86
C ILE A 465 -9.69 4.22 14.67
N PRO A 466 -8.37 4.53 14.70
CA PRO A 466 -7.42 3.78 15.52
C PRO A 466 -8.00 3.57 16.92
N ALA A 467 -8.09 2.35 17.46
CA ALA A 467 -8.85 2.12 18.70
C ALA A 467 -8.35 3.02 19.85
N GLN A 468 -7.04 3.32 19.83
CA GLN A 468 -6.41 4.35 20.65
C GLN A 468 -7.05 5.74 20.52
N TRP A 469 -7.40 6.21 19.32
CA TRP A 469 -8.07 7.48 19.09
C TRP A 469 -9.51 7.45 19.59
N VAL A 470 -10.24 6.34 19.40
CA VAL A 470 -11.59 6.20 19.97
C VAL A 470 -11.52 6.28 21.48
N VAL A 471 -10.59 5.57 22.11
CA VAL A 471 -10.36 5.62 23.56
C VAL A 471 -9.99 7.03 24.01
N LEU A 472 -9.10 7.71 23.30
CA LEU A 472 -8.66 9.07 23.63
C LEU A 472 -9.79 10.09 23.49
N ILE A 473 -10.56 10.04 22.39
CA ILE A 473 -11.70 10.93 22.13
C ILE A 473 -12.81 10.65 23.15
N SER A 474 -13.11 9.38 23.44
CA SER A 474 -14.15 8.99 24.41
C SER A 474 -13.76 9.38 25.83
N THR A 475 -12.50 9.19 26.21
CA THR A 475 -11.97 9.61 27.51
C THR A 475 -11.97 11.14 27.63
N ALA A 476 -11.60 11.84 26.55
CA ALA A 476 -11.68 13.30 26.52
C ALA A 476 -13.12 13.80 26.64
N ALA A 477 -14.07 13.16 25.96
CA ALA A 477 -15.49 13.45 26.08
C ALA A 477 -16.00 13.24 27.51
N TYR A 478 -15.56 12.15 28.17
CA TYR A 478 -15.97 11.80 29.52
C TYR A 478 -15.38 12.73 30.59
N ILE A 479 -14.10 13.07 30.49
CA ILE A 479 -13.38 13.84 31.53
C ILE A 479 -13.50 15.36 31.30
N TYR A 480 -13.37 15.81 30.05
CA TYR A 480 -13.25 17.23 29.69
C TYR A 480 -14.45 17.75 28.88
N GLY A 481 -15.43 16.90 28.59
CA GLY A 481 -16.63 17.26 27.84
C GLY A 481 -16.47 17.21 26.32
N SER A 482 -17.58 17.44 25.62
CA SER A 482 -17.69 17.24 24.17
C SER A 482 -16.79 18.18 23.35
N SER A 483 -16.52 19.39 23.83
CA SER A 483 -15.64 20.36 23.16
C SER A 483 -14.20 19.84 23.05
N ALA A 484 -13.68 19.22 24.10
CA ALA A 484 -12.36 18.59 24.09
C ALA A 484 -12.30 17.39 23.14
N ALA A 485 -13.38 16.59 23.07
CA ALA A 485 -13.49 15.48 22.14
C ALA A 485 -13.42 15.92 20.68
N TYR A 486 -14.15 16.99 20.31
CA TYR A 486 -14.09 17.56 18.96
C TYR A 486 -12.72 18.16 18.65
N GLY A 487 -12.11 18.87 19.60
CA GLY A 487 -10.76 19.39 19.45
C GLY A 487 -9.74 18.28 19.19
N LEU A 488 -9.84 17.17 19.91
CA LEU A 488 -8.94 16.03 19.76
C LEU A 488 -9.17 15.27 18.44
N MET A 489 -10.43 15.13 18.02
CA MET A 489 -10.79 14.53 16.73
C MET A 489 -10.16 15.30 15.56
N ILE A 490 -10.09 16.63 15.66
CA ILE A 490 -9.43 17.48 14.65
C ILE A 490 -7.91 17.39 14.79
N ALA A 491 -7.36 17.41 16.01
CA ALA A 491 -5.92 17.47 16.26
C ALA A 491 -5.16 16.16 15.94
N LEU A 492 -5.77 15.00 16.18
CA LEU A 492 -5.13 13.69 16.01
C LEU A 492 -4.59 13.44 14.58
N PRO A 493 -5.33 13.75 13.49
CA PRO A 493 -4.79 13.73 12.13
C PRO A 493 -3.53 14.60 11.95
N PHE A 494 -3.50 15.81 12.53
CA PHE A 494 -2.32 16.68 12.45
C PHE A 494 -1.14 16.10 13.22
N PHE A 495 -1.36 15.50 14.40
CA PHE A 495 -0.31 14.85 15.17
C PHE A 495 0.25 13.60 14.47
N LEU A 496 -0.61 12.83 13.80
CA LEU A 496 -0.15 11.70 12.99
C LEU A 496 0.67 12.20 11.78
N TYR A 497 0.20 13.24 11.10
CA TYR A 497 0.92 13.84 9.98
C TYR A 497 2.27 14.42 10.40
N SER A 498 2.32 15.22 11.47
CA SER A 498 3.57 15.80 11.99
C SER A 498 4.56 14.72 12.42
N HIS A 499 4.07 13.66 13.07
CA HIS A 499 4.87 12.50 13.43
C HIS A 499 5.45 11.79 12.19
N ILE A 500 4.64 11.50 11.17
CA ILE A 500 5.13 10.89 9.92
C ILE A 500 6.17 11.81 9.26
N ARG A 501 5.94 13.12 9.23
CA ARG A 501 6.91 14.10 8.69
C ARG A 501 8.22 14.11 9.46
N VAL A 502 8.19 14.09 10.79
CA VAL A 502 9.42 13.97 11.60
C VAL A 502 10.15 12.67 11.30
N LEU A 503 9.47 11.55 11.09
CA LEU A 503 10.14 10.29 10.73
C LEU A 503 10.77 10.31 9.34
N GLU A 504 10.12 10.97 8.38
CA GLU A 504 10.69 11.17 7.05
C GLU A 504 11.94 12.05 7.12
N GLU A 505 11.83 13.18 7.82
CA GLU A 505 12.88 14.20 7.89
C GLU A 505 14.03 13.82 8.83
N SER A 506 13.76 13.22 10.00
CA SER A 506 14.79 12.82 10.98
C SER A 506 15.87 11.93 10.38
N ARG A 507 15.52 11.09 9.39
CA ARG A 507 16.50 10.28 8.67
C ARG A 507 17.38 11.12 7.76
N SER A 508 16.79 12.06 7.01
CA SER A 508 17.57 13.00 6.21
C SER A 508 18.45 13.87 7.10
N ILE A 509 17.94 14.33 8.23
CA ILE A 509 18.66 15.14 9.21
C ILE A 509 19.85 14.37 9.79
N MET A 510 19.68 13.11 10.18
CA MET A 510 20.78 12.29 10.70
C MET A 510 21.89 12.08 9.66
N GLU A 511 21.50 11.77 8.41
CA GLU A 511 22.43 11.63 7.29
C GLU A 511 23.18 12.96 7.02
N ASN A 512 22.46 14.08 7.05
CA ASN A 512 23.04 15.41 6.88
C ASN A 512 23.97 15.80 8.04
N VAL A 513 23.65 15.45 9.28
CA VAL A 513 24.53 15.69 10.44
C VAL A 513 25.83 14.92 10.29
N TRP A 514 25.77 13.65 9.89
CA TRP A 514 26.96 12.85 9.59
C TRP A 514 27.78 13.46 8.45
N TYR A 515 27.12 13.91 7.38
CA TYR A 515 27.78 14.59 6.28
C TYR A 515 28.49 15.88 6.73
N LEU A 516 27.80 16.75 7.48
CA LEU A 516 28.36 18.00 8.00
C LEU A 516 29.54 17.74 8.95
N ALA A 517 29.42 16.73 9.82
CA ALA A 517 30.50 16.33 10.71
C ALA A 517 31.72 15.82 9.94
N ASN A 518 31.51 15.01 8.90
CA ASN A 518 32.59 14.56 8.03
C ASN A 518 33.20 15.71 7.21
N LEU A 519 32.39 16.67 6.76
CA LEU A 519 32.90 17.85 6.05
C LEU A 519 33.76 18.74 6.95
N ALA A 520 33.39 18.86 8.22
CA ALA A 520 34.17 19.59 9.22
C ALA A 520 35.48 18.86 9.61
N THR A 521 35.46 17.53 9.72
CA THR A 521 36.59 16.74 10.26
C THR A 521 37.50 16.12 9.21
N ARG A 522 37.02 15.90 7.98
CA ARG A 522 37.68 15.11 6.93
C ARG A 522 37.57 15.77 5.55
N LYS A 523 37.63 17.11 5.50
CA LYS A 523 37.46 17.92 4.29
C LYS A 523 38.32 17.44 3.11
N GLU A 524 39.62 17.19 3.34
CA GLU A 524 40.56 16.76 2.29
C GLU A 524 40.13 15.46 1.62
N ARG A 525 39.69 14.46 2.40
CA ARG A 525 39.19 13.19 1.86
C ARG A 525 37.91 13.36 1.03
N ILE A 526 37.03 14.27 1.44
CA ILE A 526 35.81 14.58 0.69
C ILE A 526 36.14 15.31 -0.62
N ASP A 527 37.11 16.21 -0.62
CA ASP A 527 37.54 16.91 -1.83
C ASP A 527 38.22 15.95 -2.82
N VAL A 528 39.00 14.97 -2.33
CA VAL A 528 39.50 13.85 -3.15
C VAL A 528 38.34 13.08 -3.78
N LEU A 529 37.34 12.68 -2.99
CA LEU A 529 36.16 11.97 -3.50
C LEU A 529 35.35 12.78 -4.52
N ARG A 530 35.25 14.10 -4.34
CA ARG A 530 34.60 14.99 -5.33
C ARG A 530 35.37 15.00 -6.64
N ASN A 531 36.70 15.00 -6.59
CA ASN A 531 37.54 14.95 -7.79
C ASN A 531 37.46 13.57 -8.47
N GLU A 532 37.52 12.47 -7.71
CA GLU A 532 37.31 11.12 -8.22
C GLU A 532 35.93 10.98 -8.87
N ARG A 533 34.88 11.51 -8.23
CA ARG A 533 33.54 11.56 -8.80
C ARG A 533 33.51 12.31 -10.13
N LYS A 534 34.13 13.49 -10.23
CA LYS A 534 34.20 14.26 -11.49
C LYS A 534 34.91 13.49 -12.60
N ALA A 535 36.01 12.80 -12.27
CA ALA A 535 36.72 11.95 -13.21
C ALA A 535 35.82 10.79 -13.68
N LEU A 536 35.17 10.09 -12.75
CA LEU A 536 34.23 9.01 -13.06
C LEU A 536 33.04 9.47 -13.90
N VAL A 537 32.44 10.62 -13.61
CA VAL A 537 31.36 11.21 -14.42
C VAL A 537 31.84 11.42 -15.85
N THR A 538 33.04 11.96 -16.03
CA THR A 538 33.63 12.18 -17.36
C THR A 538 33.83 10.86 -18.08
N THR A 539 34.41 9.85 -17.42
CA THR A 539 34.61 8.50 -17.99
C THR A 539 33.29 7.87 -18.39
N VAL A 540 32.28 7.90 -17.50
CA VAL A 540 30.96 7.33 -17.75
C VAL A 540 30.27 8.06 -18.89
N GLN A 541 30.27 9.39 -18.92
CA GLN A 541 29.62 10.16 -19.98
C GLN A 541 30.34 10.02 -21.33
N VAL A 542 31.66 10.01 -21.38
CA VAL A 542 32.43 9.86 -22.63
C VAL A 542 32.27 8.44 -23.20
N ASN A 543 32.32 7.41 -22.35
CA ASN A 543 32.18 6.02 -22.81
C ASN A 543 30.74 5.66 -23.15
N ASN A 544 29.75 6.29 -22.50
CA ASN A 544 28.35 5.95 -22.69
C ASN A 544 27.57 6.90 -23.62
N SER A 545 28.01 8.13 -23.87
CA SER A 545 27.30 9.06 -24.79
C SER A 545 27.13 8.47 -26.19
N LYS A 546 28.16 7.83 -26.75
CA LYS A 546 28.07 7.14 -28.06
C LYS A 546 27.24 5.85 -28.05
N ARG A 547 27.03 5.23 -26.88
CA ARG A 547 26.43 3.89 -26.74
C ARG A 547 24.97 3.95 -26.30
N ILE A 548 24.65 4.86 -25.38
CA ILE A 548 23.32 5.07 -24.82
C ILE A 548 22.46 5.95 -25.74
N GLU A 549 23.01 6.94 -26.46
CA GLU A 549 22.19 7.73 -27.42
C GLU A 549 21.59 6.87 -28.55
N ASN A 550 22.29 5.83 -29.01
CA ASN A 550 21.81 4.94 -30.07
C ASN A 550 20.69 3.99 -29.59
N GLU A 551 20.68 3.57 -28.33
CA GLU A 551 19.64 2.68 -27.78
C GLU A 551 18.44 3.46 -27.21
N PHE A 552 18.69 4.60 -26.53
CA PHE A 552 17.66 5.41 -25.87
C PHE A 552 16.77 6.21 -26.83
N THR A 553 17.22 6.42 -28.08
CA THR A 553 16.40 6.98 -29.16
C THR A 553 15.64 5.91 -29.94
N SER A 554 16.06 4.65 -29.89
CA SER A 554 15.39 3.54 -30.60
C SER A 554 14.20 2.94 -29.84
N SER A 555 14.11 3.18 -28.52
CA SER A 555 13.04 2.67 -27.64
C SER A 555 11.91 3.67 -27.35
N ARG A 556 11.86 4.78 -28.10
CA ARG A 556 10.76 5.76 -28.04
C ARG A 556 9.73 5.57 -29.13
#